data_AF-A0A0G9JWY0-F1
#
_entry.id   AF-A0A0G9JWY0-F1
#
_cell.length_a   1.000
_cell.length_b   1.000
_cell.length_c   1.000
_cell.angle_alpha   90.00
_cell.angle_beta   90.00
_cell.angle_gamma   90.00
#
_symmetry.space_group_name_H-M   'P 1'
#
loop_
_entity.id
_entity.type
_entity.pdbx_description
1 polymer ?
#
loop_
_entity_poly.entity_id
_entity_poly.type
_entity_poly.pdbx_seq_one_letter_code
_entity_poly.pdbx_strand_id
1 'polypeptide(L)'
;MIRPHELEIISVNDKEAILQAKVKYIQLAGSFVKIDLSHLNDETKTLMVEISHSEFKEKNIQKGNIVGIRPRTLRTFEDGAGI
;
A
#
# COMPACT_ATOMS: atom_id res chain seq x y z
N MET A 1 12.96 1.65 -8.89
CA MET A 1 12.12 0.53 -8.41
C MET A 1 11.68 0.88 -7.01
N ILE A 2 10.38 1.02 -6.76
CA ILE A 2 9.83 1.32 -5.43
C ILE A 2 9.63 -0.01 -4.71
N ARG A 3 10.10 -0.13 -3.46
CA ARG A 3 9.94 -1.35 -2.67
C ARG A 3 8.53 -1.42 -2.07
N PRO A 4 7.97 -2.62 -1.85
CA PRO A 4 6.61 -2.79 -1.32
C PRO A 4 6.33 -2.06 0.00
N HIS A 5 7.32 -2.00 0.89
CA HIS A 5 7.21 -1.33 2.20
C HIS A 5 7.34 0.20 2.13
N GLU A 6 7.73 0.74 0.96
CA GLU A 6 7.78 2.19 0.71
C GLU A 6 6.43 2.73 0.25
N LEU A 7 5.40 1.88 0.15
CA LEU A 7 4.05 2.24 -0.27
C LEU A 7 3.04 2.01 0.86
N GLU A 8 1.93 2.74 0.80
CA GLU A 8 0.77 2.51 1.66
C GLU A 8 -0.53 2.55 0.86
N ILE A 9 -1.55 1.87 1.39
CA ILE A 9 -2.89 1.84 0.84
C ILE A 9 -3.74 2.87 1.56
N ILE A 10 -4.31 3.81 0.82
CA ILE A 10 -5.21 4.85 1.31
C ILE A 10 -6.57 4.77 0.61
N SER A 11 -7.51 5.59 1.06
CA SER A 11 -8.83 5.66 0.42
C SER A 11 -8.71 6.08 -1.05
N VAL A 12 -9.55 5.52 -1.91
CA VAL A 12 -9.59 5.91 -3.34
C VAL A 12 -9.93 7.39 -3.55
N ASN A 13 -10.64 7.99 -2.58
CA ASN A 13 -11.03 9.41 -2.60
C ASN A 13 -10.04 10.31 -1.85
N ASP A 14 -8.92 9.76 -1.37
CA ASP A 14 -7.90 10.55 -0.69
C ASP A 14 -7.17 11.45 -1.69
N LYS A 15 -7.00 12.72 -1.33
CA LYS A 15 -6.36 13.72 -2.20
C LYS A 15 -4.85 13.46 -2.35
N GLU A 16 -4.25 12.70 -1.44
CA GLU A 16 -2.85 12.34 -1.49
C GLU A 16 -2.59 11.07 -2.33
N ALA A 17 -3.63 10.48 -2.91
CA ALA A 17 -3.49 9.31 -3.79
C ALA A 17 -2.80 9.73 -5.10
N ILE A 18 -1.59 9.22 -5.33
CA ILE A 18 -0.86 9.46 -6.58
C ILE A 18 -1.24 8.44 -7.66
N LEU A 19 -1.86 7.33 -7.26
CA LEU A 19 -2.28 6.26 -8.14
C LEU A 19 -3.53 5.57 -7.58
N GLN A 20 -4.40 5.11 -8.49
CA GLN A 20 -5.48 4.18 -8.17
C GLN A 20 -5.18 2.80 -8.76
N ALA A 21 -5.43 1.74 -7.98
CA ALA A 21 -5.18 0.37 -8.41
C ALA A 21 -6.25 -0.59 -7.89
N LYS A 22 -6.41 -1.71 -8.60
CA LYS A 22 -7.36 -2.77 -8.27
C LYS A 22 -6.68 -3.91 -7.53
N VAL A 23 -7.28 -4.37 -6.43
CA VAL A 23 -6.80 -5.53 -5.68
C VAL A 23 -7.00 -6.82 -6.49
N LYS A 24 -5.89 -7.47 -6.85
CA LYS A 24 -5.87 -8.74 -7.60
C LYS A 24 -5.77 -9.95 -6.66
N TYR A 25 -4.80 -9.92 -5.75
CA TYR A 25 -4.55 -11.00 -4.81
C TYR A 25 -4.23 -10.46 -3.42
N ILE A 26 -4.61 -11.24 -2.41
CA ILE A 26 -4.33 -10.96 -1.00
C ILE A 26 -3.70 -12.23 -0.45
N GLN A 27 -2.53 -12.11 0.16
CA GLN A 27 -1.80 -13.20 0.77
C GLN A 27 -1.43 -12.85 2.21
N LEU A 28 -1.95 -13.61 3.17
CA LEU A 28 -1.53 -13.56 4.56
C LEU A 28 -0.14 -14.21 4.68
N ALA A 29 0.88 -13.47 5.10
CA ALA A 29 2.27 -13.93 5.09
C ALA A 29 2.99 -13.51 6.37
N GLY A 30 3.04 -14.40 7.37
CA GLY A 30 3.69 -14.13 8.65
C GLY A 30 3.09 -12.90 9.32
N SER A 31 3.95 -11.92 9.65
CA SER A 31 3.56 -10.68 10.33
C SER A 31 2.87 -9.64 9.43
N PHE A 32 2.78 -9.88 8.13
CA PHE A 32 2.25 -8.93 7.16
C PHE A 32 1.20 -9.56 6.24
N VAL A 33 0.44 -8.70 5.56
CA VAL A 33 -0.46 -9.04 4.47
C VAL A 33 0.12 -8.44 3.19
N LYS A 34 0.41 -9.29 2.22
CA LYS A 34 0.85 -8.89 0.88
C LYS A 34 -0.37 -8.68 0.00
N ILE A 35 -0.44 -7.53 -0.64
CA ILE A 35 -1.54 -7.16 -1.52
C ILE A 35 -0.95 -6.85 -2.89
N ASP A 36 -1.31 -7.70 -3.86
CA ASP A 36 -1.01 -7.48 -5.28
C ASP A 36 -2.10 -6.62 -5.90
N LEU A 37 -1.65 -5.56 -6.55
CA LEU A 37 -2.47 -4.53 -7.14
C LEU A 37 -2.15 -4.42 -8.63
N SER A 38 -3.15 -4.19 -9.46
CA SER A 38 -2.98 -3.87 -10.87
C SER A 38 -3.44 -2.45 -11.16
N HIS A 39 -2.68 -1.74 -11.99
CA HIS A 39 -3.08 -0.43 -12.49
C HIS A 39 -4.44 -0.51 -13.21
N LEU A 40 -5.31 0.48 -13.02
CA LEU A 40 -6.68 0.44 -13.57
C LEU A 40 -6.71 0.45 -15.10
N ASN A 41 -5.79 1.22 -15.72
CA ASN A 41 -5.73 1.37 -17.19
C ASN A 41 -4.81 0.34 -17.87
N ASP A 42 -4.08 -0.48 -17.11
CA ASP A 42 -3.10 -1.41 -17.66
C ASP A 42 -2.86 -2.55 -16.66
N GLU A 43 -3.59 -3.64 -16.82
CA GLU A 43 -3.51 -4.77 -15.88
C GLU A 43 -2.17 -5.51 -15.90
N THR A 44 -1.30 -5.24 -16.90
CA THR A 44 0.06 -5.79 -16.96
C THR A 44 1.00 -5.07 -15.99
N LYS A 45 0.66 -3.84 -15.60
CA LYS A 45 1.39 -3.06 -14.60
C LYS A 45 0.88 -3.43 -13.22
N THR A 46 1.68 -4.20 -12.50
CA THR A 46 1.39 -4.60 -11.13
C THR A 46 2.32 -3.91 -10.13
N LEU A 47 1.83 -3.81 -8.91
CA LEU A 47 2.56 -3.33 -7.75
C LEU A 47 2.15 -4.13 -6.53
N MET A 48 3.09 -4.35 -5.63
CA MET A 48 2.87 -5.08 -4.38
C MET A 48 3.01 -4.11 -3.21
N VAL A 49 2.09 -4.19 -2.26
CA VAL A 49 2.14 -3.44 -1.01
C VAL A 49 2.05 -4.41 0.17
N GLU A 50 2.85 -4.14 1.19
CA GLU A 50 2.85 -4.90 2.45
C GLU A 50 2.24 -4.05 3.55
N ILE A 51 1.17 -4.55 4.16
CA ILE A 51 0.50 -3.89 5.29
C ILE A 51 0.42 -4.83 6.49
N SER A 52 0.19 -4.28 7.68
CA SER A 52 -0.02 -5.12 8.87
C SER A 52 -1.39 -5.81 8.83
N HIS A 53 -1.54 -6.92 9.55
CA HIS A 53 -2.86 -7.59 9.71
C HIS A 53 -3.91 -6.67 10.32
N SER A 54 -3.51 -5.82 11.27
CA SER A 54 -4.41 -4.83 11.90
C SER A 54 -4.92 -3.81 10.88
N GLU A 55 -4.02 -3.26 10.08
CA GLU A 55 -4.37 -2.29 9.03
C GLU A 55 -5.25 -2.92 7.94
N PHE A 56 -4.94 -4.16 7.53
CA PHE A 56 -5.77 -4.91 6.58
C PHE A 56 -7.21 -5.09 7.10
N LYS A 57 -7.35 -5.47 8.37
CA LYS A 57 -8.65 -5.66 9.02
C LYS A 57 -9.43 -4.34 9.14
N GLU A 58 -8.74 -3.26 9.52
CA GLU A 58 -9.33 -1.93 9.66
C GLU A 58 -9.83 -1.37 8.33
N LYS A 59 -9.01 -1.45 7.28
CA LYS A 59 -9.35 -0.95 5.94
C LYS A 59 -10.37 -1.83 5.19
N ASN A 60 -10.69 -3.01 5.72
CA ASN A 60 -11.63 -3.97 5.15
C ASN A 60 -11.37 -4.27 3.66
N ILE A 61 -10.09 -4.43 3.29
CA ILE A 61 -9.69 -4.57 1.89
C ILE A 61 -10.13 -5.95 1.35
N GLN A 62 -10.77 -5.94 0.19
CA GLN A 62 -11.25 -7.14 -0.49
C GLN A 62 -10.74 -7.21 -1.93
N LYS A 63 -10.63 -8.44 -2.44
CA LYS A 63 -10.30 -8.67 -3.85
C LYS A 63 -11.30 -7.93 -4.75
N GLY A 64 -10.78 -7.21 -5.74
CA GLY A 64 -11.56 -6.41 -6.67
C GLY A 64 -11.82 -4.97 -6.21
N ASN A 65 -11.54 -4.59 -4.97
CA ASN A 65 -11.62 -3.19 -4.56
C ASN A 65 -10.65 -2.32 -5.36
N ILE A 66 -11.05 -1.05 -5.55
CA ILE A 66 -10.18 0.01 -6.04
C ILE A 66 -9.69 0.79 -4.82
N VAL A 67 -8.40 0.99 -4.74
CA VAL A 67 -7.73 1.68 -3.63
C VAL A 67 -6.82 2.78 -4.15
N GLY A 68 -6.59 3.79 -3.32
CA GLY A 68 -5.56 4.80 -3.55
C GLY A 68 -4.21 4.31 -3.03
N ILE A 69 -3.13 4.68 -3.72
CA ILE A 69 -1.76 4.35 -3.36
C ILE A 69 -0.93 5.62 -3.26
N ARG A 70 -0.09 5.70 -2.23
CA ARG A 70 0.93 6.73 -2.09
C ARG A 70 2.24 6.18 -1.54
N PRO A 71 3.36 6.90 -1.72
CA PRO A 71 4.59 6.61 -0.99
C PRO A 71 4.35 6.82 0.50
N ARG A 72 4.86 5.91 1.32
CA ARG A 72 4.84 6.06 2.76
C ARG A 72 5.72 7.26 3.12
N THR A 73 5.22 8.18 3.93
CA THR A 73 6.04 9.27 4.46
C THR A 73 7.16 8.66 5.30
N LEU A 74 8.40 8.73 4.82
CA LEU A 74 9.56 8.49 5.66
C LEU A 74 9.51 9.51 6.79
N ARG A 75 9.32 9.06 8.03
CA ARG A 75 9.67 9.88 9.18
C ARG A 75 11.18 10.10 9.08
N THR A 76 11.59 11.24 8.54
CA THR A 76 12.93 11.76 8.75
C THR A 76 13.04 11.95 10.26
N PHE A 77 13.79 11.06 10.91
CA PHE A 77 14.34 11.40 12.20
C PHE A 77 15.32 12.54 11.91
N GLU A 78 15.04 13.75 12.39
CA GLU A 78 16.09 14.75 12.47
C GLU A 78 17.16 14.14 13.39
N ASP A 79 18.32 13.87 12.80
CA ASP A 79 19.51 13.39 13.50
C ASP A 79 19.94 14.50 14.47
N GLY A 80 19.37 14.43 15.67
CA GLY A 80 19.35 15.51 16.64
C GLY A 80 19.17 14.98 18.05
N ALA A 81 19.79 13.85 18.36
CA ALA A 81 20.07 13.46 19.73
C ALA A 81 21.54 13.06 19.79
N GLY A 82 22.39 14.08 19.94
CA GLY A 82 23.72 13.87 20.49
C GLY A 82 23.56 13.16 21.84
N ILE A 83 24.09 11.95 21.91
CA ILE A 83 24.45 11.31 23.17
C ILE A 83 25.77 11.87 23.69
#